data_AF-D1ASI3-F1
#
_entry.id   AF-D1ASI3-F1
#
_cell.length_a   1.000
_cell.length_b   1.000
_cell.length_c   1.000
_cell.angle_alpha   90.00
_cell.angle_beta   90.00
_cell.angle_gamma   90.00
#
_symmetry.space_group_name_H-M   'P 1'
#
loop_
_entity.id
_entity.type
_entity.pdbx_description
1 polymer ?
#
loop_
_entity_poly.entity_id
_entity_poly.type
_entity_poly.pdbx_seq_one_letter_code
_entity_poly.pdbx_strand_id
1 'polypeptide(L)'
;MEGEAVRGFFVRFRGLVVVLVLLVLGASGAAFMFENRREEMLERGGDAMYFALKGAGEEGIKSLEEVSHGKGAGAHLAKFRLAHSYVKDKKDVAAARDMYAKLAAVKGLSRELRELAEYLSVVLSVSLGETGDELESRLMRLASSKDGVYKSSAKEALVVLQLRRNNVNAAVGIMREVLGDTASSPEVRRTAENLLRVYSD
;
A
#
# COMPACT_ATOMS: atom_id res chain seq x y z
N MET A 1 -66.03 -20.18 8.89
CA MET A 1 -64.80 -20.13 9.70
C MET A 1 -63.69 -19.36 8.98
N GLU A 2 -63.99 -18.16 8.43
CA GLU A 2 -63.02 -17.41 7.60
C GLU A 2 -62.67 -16.02 8.15
N GLY A 3 -63.42 -15.51 9.14
CA GLY A 3 -63.19 -14.17 9.72
C GLY A 3 -62.06 -14.08 10.76
N GLU A 4 -61.69 -15.19 11.43
CA GLU A 4 -60.66 -15.17 12.47
C GLU A 4 -59.24 -15.34 11.90
N ALA A 5 -59.08 -16.10 10.81
CA ALA A 5 -57.80 -16.26 10.12
C ALA A 5 -57.30 -14.94 9.51
N VAL A 6 -58.22 -14.11 8.98
CA VAL A 6 -57.90 -12.81 8.35
C VAL A 6 -57.54 -11.75 9.40
N ARG A 7 -58.19 -11.74 10.57
CA ARG A 7 -57.83 -10.85 11.69
C ARG A 7 -56.47 -11.18 12.29
N GLY A 8 -56.13 -12.47 12.44
CA GLY A 8 -54.82 -12.91 12.90
C GLY A 8 -53.66 -12.55 11.95
N PHE A 9 -53.93 -12.59 10.63
CA PHE A 9 -52.96 -12.21 9.59
C PHE A 9 -52.65 -10.70 9.62
N PHE A 10 -53.65 -9.84 9.81
CA PHE A 10 -53.48 -8.38 9.82
C PHE A 10 -52.72 -7.84 11.05
N VAL A 11 -52.93 -8.42 12.23
CA VAL A 11 -52.22 -8.02 13.47
C VAL A 11 -50.73 -8.42 13.42
N ARG A 12 -50.43 -9.58 12.82
CA ARG A 12 -49.05 -10.07 12.64
C ARG A 12 -48.29 -9.26 11.59
N PHE A 13 -48.96 -8.80 10.53
CA PHE A 13 -48.38 -7.92 9.52
C PHE A 13 -48.14 -6.49 10.04
N ARG A 14 -49.02 -5.97 10.91
CA ARG A 14 -48.89 -4.63 11.50
C ARG A 14 -47.63 -4.49 12.37
N GLY A 15 -47.26 -5.53 13.13
CA GLY A 15 -46.00 -5.56 13.89
C GLY A 15 -44.76 -5.64 12.99
N LEU A 16 -44.83 -6.39 11.89
CA LEU A 16 -43.73 -6.54 10.94
C LEU A 16 -43.44 -5.25 10.16
N VAL A 17 -44.49 -4.50 9.78
CA VAL A 17 -44.35 -3.19 9.12
C VAL A 17 -43.71 -2.15 10.06
N VAL A 18 -44.07 -2.12 11.34
CA VAL A 18 -43.47 -1.20 12.32
C VAL A 18 -41.98 -1.52 12.56
N VAL A 19 -41.61 -2.80 12.64
CA VAL A 19 -40.19 -3.22 12.75
C VAL A 19 -39.40 -2.83 11.50
N LEU A 20 -39.99 -2.98 10.31
CA LEU A 20 -39.34 -2.64 9.04
C LEU A 20 -39.15 -1.11 8.90
N VAL A 21 -40.13 -0.31 9.32
CA VAL A 21 -40.02 1.16 9.36
C VAL A 21 -38.98 1.63 10.39
N LEU A 22 -38.88 1.00 11.57
CA LEU A 22 -37.82 1.28 12.55
C LEU A 22 -36.43 0.87 12.06
N LEU A 23 -36.33 -0.21 11.28
CA LEU A 23 -35.08 -0.61 10.62
C LEU A 23 -34.65 0.38 9.55
N VAL A 24 -35.58 0.91 8.75
CA VAL A 24 -35.31 1.94 7.74
C VAL A 24 -34.93 3.27 8.40
N LEU A 25 -35.63 3.71 9.44
CA LEU A 25 -35.29 4.93 10.20
C LEU A 25 -33.98 4.79 10.99
N GLY A 26 -33.70 3.60 11.54
CA GLY A 26 -32.42 3.27 12.17
C GLY A 26 -31.28 3.20 11.15
N ALA A 27 -31.53 2.70 9.94
CA ALA A 27 -30.57 2.71 8.83
C ALA A 27 -30.31 4.13 8.32
N SER A 28 -31.32 5.00 8.24
CA SER A 28 -31.17 6.42 7.88
C SER A 28 -30.43 7.22 8.96
N GLY A 29 -30.71 6.98 10.25
CA GLY A 29 -29.98 7.59 11.36
C GLY A 29 -28.53 7.12 11.46
N ALA A 30 -28.27 5.83 11.18
CA ALA A 30 -26.91 5.31 11.06
C ALA A 30 -26.18 5.88 9.84
N ALA A 31 -26.85 6.01 8.68
CA ALA A 31 -26.27 6.59 7.47
C ALA A 31 -25.83 8.04 7.69
N PHE A 32 -26.66 8.87 8.34
CA PHE A 32 -26.31 10.26 8.66
C PHE A 32 -25.13 10.35 9.65
N MET A 33 -25.03 9.43 10.61
CA MET A 33 -23.91 9.36 11.56
C MET A 33 -22.62 8.78 10.94
N PHE A 34 -22.75 7.92 9.92
CA PHE A 34 -21.64 7.41 9.11
C PHE A 34 -21.16 8.43 8.07
N GLU A 35 -22.06 9.25 7.49
CA GLU A 35 -21.74 10.34 6.57
C GLU A 35 -21.05 11.50 7.30
N ASN A 36 -21.57 11.95 8.44
CA ASN A 36 -20.96 13.04 9.21
C ASN A 36 -19.57 12.66 9.77
N ARG A 37 -19.34 11.37 10.09
CA ARG A 37 -18.00 10.86 10.44
C ARG A 37 -17.08 10.70 9.23
N ARG A 38 -17.64 10.40 8.06
CA ARG A 38 -16.87 10.34 6.81
C ARG A 38 -16.44 11.73 6.37
N GLU A 39 -17.32 12.72 6.45
CA GLU A 39 -17.01 14.11 6.08
C GLU A 39 -15.89 14.67 6.97
N GLU A 40 -15.98 14.55 8.30
CA GLU A 40 -14.89 14.98 9.19
C GLU A 40 -13.57 14.21 8.96
N MET A 41 -13.63 12.91 8.64
CA MET A 41 -12.41 12.13 8.32
C MET A 41 -11.85 12.42 6.93
N LEU A 42 -12.69 12.80 5.98
CA LEU A 42 -12.30 13.18 4.62
C LEU A 42 -11.75 14.61 4.60
N GLU A 43 -12.29 15.53 5.40
CA GLU A 43 -11.75 16.87 5.59
C GLU A 43 -10.40 16.82 6.32
N ARG A 44 -10.30 16.12 7.47
CA ARG A 44 -9.00 15.92 8.16
C ARG A 44 -8.01 15.14 7.29
N GLY A 45 -8.48 14.18 6.50
CA GLY A 45 -7.66 13.42 5.55
C GLY A 45 -7.19 14.28 4.38
N GLY A 46 -8.04 15.16 3.87
CA GLY A 46 -7.77 16.11 2.80
C GLY A 46 -6.79 17.20 3.24
N ASP A 47 -6.96 17.76 4.43
CA ASP A 47 -6.02 18.70 5.05
C ASP A 47 -4.69 18.01 5.34
N ALA A 48 -4.69 16.81 5.93
CA ALA A 48 -3.46 16.05 6.13
C ALA A 48 -2.75 15.72 4.80
N MET A 49 -3.49 15.45 3.71
CA MET A 49 -2.94 15.24 2.38
C MET A 49 -2.39 16.55 1.79
N TYR A 50 -3.08 17.67 1.99
CA TYR A 50 -2.63 19.01 1.59
C TYR A 50 -1.36 19.41 2.34
N PHE A 51 -1.29 19.20 3.65
CA PHE A 51 -0.09 19.42 4.45
C PHE A 51 1.04 18.43 4.13
N ALA A 52 0.73 17.16 3.82
CA ALA A 52 1.71 16.18 3.35
C ALA A 52 2.38 16.61 2.04
N LEU A 53 1.61 17.18 1.11
CA LEU A 53 2.08 17.64 -0.20
C LEU A 53 2.76 19.01 -0.12
N LYS A 54 2.26 19.93 0.72
CA LYS A 54 2.72 21.33 0.82
C LYS A 54 3.83 21.53 1.86
N GLY A 55 3.84 20.76 2.94
CA GLY A 55 4.78 20.87 4.05
C GLY A 55 6.11 20.19 3.73
N ALA A 56 7.06 20.95 3.19
CA ALA A 56 8.46 20.57 3.17
C ALA A 56 9.16 21.26 4.36
N GLY A 57 9.25 20.58 5.51
CA GLY A 57 9.92 21.10 6.71
C GLY A 57 9.65 20.27 7.96
N GLU A 58 10.32 20.58 9.07
CA GLU A 58 10.21 19.84 10.33
C GLU A 58 8.81 19.89 10.96
N GLU A 59 8.10 21.00 10.82
CA GLU A 59 6.71 21.15 11.30
C GLU A 59 5.73 20.24 10.54
N GLY A 60 5.96 20.04 9.24
CA GLY A 60 5.19 19.10 8.42
C GLY A 60 5.41 17.65 8.86
N ILE A 61 6.63 17.29 9.26
CA ILE A 61 6.95 15.96 9.78
C ILE A 61 6.24 15.71 11.12
N LYS A 62 6.25 16.69 12.04
CA LYS A 62 5.53 16.58 13.33
C LYS A 62 4.02 16.38 13.14
N SER A 63 3.40 17.16 12.25
CA SER A 63 1.98 17.01 11.93
C SER A 63 1.68 15.63 11.31
N LEU A 64 2.56 15.12 10.44
CA LEU A 64 2.43 13.78 9.89
C LEU A 64 2.57 12.69 10.95
N GLU A 65 3.46 12.85 11.91
CA GLU A 65 3.60 11.93 13.04
C GLU A 65 2.30 11.87 13.84
N GLU A 66 1.70 13.01 14.19
CA GLU A 66 0.40 13.06 14.89
C GLU A 66 -0.70 12.32 14.11
N VAL A 67 -0.84 12.60 12.82
CA VAL A 67 -1.86 11.94 11.97
C VAL A 67 -1.58 10.45 11.81
N SER A 68 -0.31 10.03 11.78
CA SER A 68 0.07 8.63 11.61
C SER A 68 -0.40 7.71 12.76
N HIS A 69 -0.62 8.26 13.96
CA HIS A 69 -1.15 7.53 15.10
C HIS A 69 -2.66 7.28 15.02
N GLY A 70 -3.34 7.96 14.09
CA GLY A 70 -4.77 7.79 13.84
C GLY A 70 -5.15 6.44 13.22
N LYS A 71 -6.45 6.28 12.94
CA LYS A 71 -7.02 5.11 12.26
C LYS A 71 -7.54 5.50 10.87
N GLY A 72 -7.55 4.54 9.95
CA GLY A 72 -8.12 4.72 8.61
C GLY A 72 -7.12 5.21 7.55
N ALA A 73 -7.63 5.51 6.36
CA ALA A 73 -6.83 5.78 5.17
C ALA A 73 -5.85 6.97 5.32
N GLY A 74 -6.30 8.06 5.95
CA GLY A 74 -5.45 9.24 6.20
C GLY A 74 -4.21 8.93 7.04
N ALA A 75 -4.36 8.10 8.08
CA ALA A 75 -3.24 7.66 8.91
C ALA A 75 -2.24 6.78 8.12
N HIS A 76 -2.72 5.97 7.19
CA HIS A 76 -1.83 5.18 6.33
C HIS A 76 -1.06 6.04 5.33
N LEU A 77 -1.73 7.00 4.69
CA LEU A 77 -1.08 7.95 3.79
C LEU A 77 -0.03 8.81 4.52
N ALA A 78 -0.34 9.25 5.74
CA ALA A 78 0.62 9.93 6.60
C ALA A 78 1.87 9.08 6.86
N LYS A 79 1.71 7.77 7.14
CA LYS A 79 2.83 6.83 7.29
C LYS A 79 3.65 6.68 6.01
N PHE A 80 3.02 6.61 4.84
CA PHE A 80 3.74 6.57 3.56
C PHE A 80 4.60 7.81 3.36
N ARG A 81 4.05 8.99 3.69
CA ARG A 81 4.76 10.27 3.56
C ARG A 81 5.90 10.40 4.58
N LEU A 82 5.66 10.00 5.82
CA LEU A 82 6.65 10.02 6.89
C LEU A 82 7.82 9.09 6.59
N ALA A 83 7.55 7.86 6.14
CA ALA A 83 8.59 6.94 5.70
C ALA A 83 9.41 7.54 4.53
N HIS A 84 8.75 8.23 3.60
CA HIS A 84 9.44 8.90 2.50
C HIS A 84 10.34 10.06 2.96
N SER A 85 9.91 10.86 3.96
CA SER A 85 10.75 11.95 4.49
C SER A 85 12.00 11.41 5.18
N TYR A 86 11.89 10.29 5.91
CA TYR A 86 13.05 9.64 6.54
C TYR A 86 14.09 9.16 5.52
N VAL A 87 13.65 8.67 4.36
CA VAL A 87 14.54 8.32 3.24
C VAL A 87 15.15 9.57 2.60
N LYS A 88 14.33 10.58 2.30
CA LYS A 88 14.77 11.81 1.62
C LYS A 88 15.85 12.54 2.41
N ASP A 89 15.66 12.67 3.72
CA ASP A 89 16.59 13.37 4.60
C ASP A 89 17.76 12.48 5.06
N LYS A 90 17.79 11.21 4.61
CA LYS A 90 18.77 10.18 5.04
C LYS A 90 18.90 10.05 6.56
N LYS A 91 17.83 10.35 7.29
CA LYS A 91 17.83 10.35 8.77
C LYS A 91 17.68 8.95 9.33
N ASP A 92 16.66 8.21 8.88
CA ASP A 92 16.35 6.89 9.42
C ASP A 92 15.73 5.96 8.35
N VAL A 93 16.59 5.49 7.45
CA VAL A 93 16.20 4.60 6.35
C VAL A 93 15.67 3.24 6.86
N ALA A 94 16.17 2.78 8.02
CA ALA A 94 15.71 1.54 8.65
C ALA A 94 14.28 1.69 9.20
N ALA A 95 13.96 2.81 9.86
CA ALA A 95 12.60 3.08 10.29
C ALA A 95 11.64 3.19 9.09
N ALA A 96 12.07 3.82 7.99
CA ALA A 96 11.27 3.88 6.77
C ALA A 96 10.96 2.48 6.20
N ARG A 97 11.98 1.59 6.12
CA ARG A 97 11.82 0.19 5.73
C ARG A 97 10.75 -0.51 6.58
N ASP A 98 10.80 -0.34 7.90
CA ASP A 98 9.88 -0.98 8.84
C ASP A 98 8.45 -0.41 8.75
N MET A 99 8.31 0.89 8.54
CA MET A 99 7.03 1.52 8.29
C MET A 99 6.36 0.96 7.03
N TYR A 100 7.12 0.83 5.94
CA TYR A 100 6.61 0.22 4.71
C TYR A 100 6.28 -1.27 4.89
N ALA A 101 7.10 -2.04 5.61
CA ALA A 101 6.81 -3.44 5.91
C ALA A 101 5.48 -3.59 6.69
N LYS A 102 5.25 -2.72 7.68
CA LYS A 102 3.98 -2.68 8.43
C LYS A 102 2.80 -2.30 7.55
N LEU A 103 2.96 -1.32 6.65
CA LEU A 103 1.92 -0.91 5.69
C LEU A 103 1.55 -2.05 4.73
N ALA A 104 2.52 -2.82 4.22
CA ALA A 104 2.26 -3.96 3.35
C ALA A 104 1.34 -5.03 3.98
N ALA A 105 1.35 -5.14 5.32
CA ALA A 105 0.51 -6.09 6.06
C ALA A 105 -0.92 -5.58 6.36
N VAL A 106 -1.25 -4.31 6.08
CA VAL A 106 -2.53 -3.70 6.45
C VAL A 106 -3.66 -4.14 5.50
N LYS A 107 -4.55 -5.02 5.96
CA LYS A 107 -5.71 -5.50 5.18
C LYS A 107 -6.66 -4.40 4.69
N GLY A 108 -6.71 -3.25 5.37
CA GLY A 108 -7.54 -2.10 4.99
C GLY A 108 -6.96 -1.24 3.86
N LEU A 109 -5.75 -1.53 3.38
CA LEU A 109 -5.16 -0.89 2.21
C LEU A 109 -5.53 -1.63 0.93
N SER A 110 -5.64 -0.88 -0.16
CA SER A 110 -5.80 -1.46 -1.49
C SER A 110 -4.62 -2.40 -1.79
N ARG A 111 -4.83 -3.35 -2.70
CA ARG A 111 -3.78 -4.30 -3.09
C ARG A 111 -2.56 -3.57 -3.63
N GLU A 112 -2.77 -2.54 -4.43
CA GLU A 112 -1.75 -1.73 -5.09
C GLU A 112 -0.90 -0.97 -4.07
N LEU A 113 -1.52 -0.38 -3.04
CA LEU A 113 -0.80 0.31 -1.97
C LEU A 113 0.00 -0.67 -1.11
N ARG A 114 -0.53 -1.88 -0.85
CA ARG A 114 0.23 -2.92 -0.16
C ARG A 114 1.43 -3.39 -0.98
N GLU A 115 1.26 -3.58 -2.28
CA GLU A 115 2.33 -3.98 -3.20
C GLU A 115 3.42 -2.91 -3.28
N LEU A 116 3.04 -1.62 -3.38
CA LEU A 116 3.98 -0.50 -3.32
C LEU A 116 4.75 -0.49 -1.99
N ALA A 117 4.07 -0.67 -0.86
CA ALA A 117 4.73 -0.73 0.45
C ALA A 117 5.68 -1.92 0.55
N GLU A 118 5.31 -3.09 0.02
CA GLU A 118 6.19 -4.25 -0.01
C GLU A 118 7.43 -3.97 -0.85
N TYR A 119 7.26 -3.41 -2.06
CA TYR A 119 8.35 -3.03 -2.95
C TYR A 119 9.31 -2.01 -2.30
N LEU A 120 8.79 -0.94 -1.70
CA LEU A 120 9.62 0.06 -1.02
C LEU A 120 10.37 -0.55 0.17
N SER A 121 9.73 -1.41 0.96
CA SER A 121 10.36 -2.13 2.05
C SER A 121 11.54 -2.99 1.57
N VAL A 122 11.37 -3.80 0.53
CA VAL A 122 12.46 -4.66 0.03
C VAL A 122 13.61 -3.87 -0.60
N VAL A 123 13.32 -2.81 -1.36
CA VAL A 123 14.37 -1.98 -1.97
C VAL A 123 15.20 -1.26 -0.91
N LEU A 124 14.56 -0.74 0.15
CA LEU A 124 15.29 -0.14 1.27
C LEU A 124 16.14 -1.18 2.02
N SER A 125 15.65 -2.42 2.15
CA SER A 125 16.43 -3.52 2.74
C SER A 125 17.71 -3.79 1.92
N VAL A 126 17.60 -3.87 0.59
CA VAL A 126 18.76 -4.00 -0.31
C VAL A 126 19.70 -2.79 -0.19
N SER A 127 19.16 -1.57 -0.06
CA SER A 127 19.94 -0.34 0.13
C SER A 127 20.69 -0.32 1.47
N LEU A 128 20.14 -0.94 2.51
CA LEU A 128 20.76 -1.10 3.82
C LEU A 128 21.81 -2.22 3.84
N GLY A 129 22.00 -2.94 2.74
CA GLY A 129 22.98 -4.01 2.61
C GLY A 129 22.47 -5.38 3.06
N GLU A 130 21.17 -5.53 3.31
CA GLU A 130 20.58 -6.84 3.61
C GLU A 130 20.64 -7.74 2.38
N THR A 131 21.00 -9.01 2.60
CA THR A 131 21.21 -9.99 1.52
C THR A 131 20.59 -11.37 1.81
N GLY A 132 19.71 -11.47 2.81
CA GLY A 132 19.14 -12.75 3.25
C GLY A 132 18.14 -13.37 2.26
N ASP A 133 17.97 -14.69 2.33
CA ASP A 133 17.15 -15.45 1.37
C ASP A 133 15.64 -15.09 1.42
N GLU A 134 15.14 -14.61 2.55
CA GLU A 134 13.77 -14.09 2.66
C GLU A 134 13.58 -12.83 1.81
N LEU A 135 14.58 -11.95 1.76
CA LEU A 135 14.54 -10.75 0.92
C LEU A 135 14.51 -11.11 -0.56
N GLU A 136 15.34 -12.07 -0.97
CA GLU A 136 15.31 -12.62 -2.33
C GLU A 136 13.95 -13.22 -2.66
N SER A 137 13.39 -14.04 -1.77
CA SER A 137 12.08 -14.68 -1.96
C SER A 137 10.96 -13.65 -2.15
N ARG A 138 10.95 -12.57 -1.36
CA ARG A 138 10.00 -11.46 -1.52
C ARG A 138 10.14 -10.76 -2.87
N LEU A 139 11.39 -10.47 -3.26
CA LEU A 139 11.68 -9.83 -4.54
C LEU A 139 11.30 -10.72 -5.74
N MET A 140 11.56 -12.03 -5.68
CA MET A 140 11.16 -12.98 -6.72
C MET A 140 9.64 -13.03 -6.90
N ARG A 141 8.87 -12.98 -5.80
CA ARG A 141 7.40 -12.91 -5.87
C ARG A 141 6.92 -11.65 -6.57
N LEU A 142 7.50 -10.49 -6.26
CA LEU A 142 7.18 -9.23 -6.94
C LEU A 142 7.58 -9.26 -8.42
N ALA A 143 8.77 -9.77 -8.74
CA ALA A 143 9.30 -9.87 -10.10
C ALA A 143 8.56 -10.90 -10.99
N SER A 144 7.84 -11.83 -10.39
CA SER A 144 7.07 -12.88 -11.07
C SER A 144 5.55 -12.63 -11.04
N SER A 145 5.10 -11.52 -10.46
CA SER A 145 3.69 -11.15 -10.40
C SER A 145 3.13 -10.92 -11.80
N LYS A 146 2.02 -11.60 -12.14
CA LYS A 146 1.39 -11.54 -13.47
C LYS A 146 0.83 -10.15 -13.78
N ASP A 147 0.22 -9.53 -12.78
CA ASP A 147 -0.46 -8.23 -12.89
C ASP A 147 0.23 -7.15 -12.02
N GLY A 148 1.48 -7.40 -11.62
CA GLY A 148 2.22 -6.54 -10.69
C GLY A 148 2.78 -5.31 -11.38
N VAL A 149 2.55 -4.13 -10.79
CA VAL A 149 3.02 -2.85 -11.34
C VAL A 149 4.53 -2.69 -11.16
N TYR A 150 5.10 -3.32 -10.12
CA TYR A 150 6.52 -3.18 -9.76
C TYR A 150 7.41 -4.34 -10.25
N LYS A 151 6.92 -5.16 -11.19
CA LYS A 151 7.61 -6.34 -11.70
C LYS A 151 9.03 -6.03 -12.20
N SER A 152 9.16 -5.09 -13.14
CA SER A 152 10.45 -4.76 -13.75
C SER A 152 11.40 -4.09 -12.75
N SER A 153 10.90 -3.21 -11.88
CA SER A 153 11.71 -2.58 -10.84
C SER A 153 12.15 -3.59 -9.76
N ALA A 154 11.33 -4.61 -9.46
CA ALA A 154 11.72 -5.71 -8.59
C ALA A 154 12.85 -6.56 -9.21
N LYS A 155 12.86 -6.75 -10.54
CA LYS A 155 13.99 -7.38 -11.25
C LYS A 155 15.27 -6.57 -11.11
N GLU A 156 15.23 -5.24 -11.20
CA GLU A 156 16.41 -4.40 -10.94
C GLU A 156 16.92 -4.57 -9.51
N ALA A 157 16.03 -4.58 -8.53
CA ALA A 157 16.42 -4.82 -7.15
C ALA A 157 17.02 -6.22 -6.93
N LEU A 158 16.52 -7.25 -7.62
CA LEU A 158 17.13 -8.58 -7.65
C LEU A 158 18.53 -8.56 -8.26
N VAL A 159 18.74 -7.83 -9.37
CA VAL A 159 20.07 -7.66 -9.97
C VAL A 159 21.04 -7.08 -8.94
N VAL A 160 20.66 -6.00 -8.27
CA VAL A 160 21.50 -5.37 -7.24
C VAL A 160 21.78 -6.34 -6.08
N LEU A 161 20.77 -7.08 -5.62
CA LEU A 161 20.93 -8.09 -4.57
C LEU A 161 21.94 -9.18 -4.97
N GLN A 162 21.82 -9.73 -6.19
CA GLN A 162 22.75 -10.76 -6.68
C GLN A 162 24.16 -10.22 -6.82
N LEU A 163 24.34 -8.99 -7.32
CA LEU A 163 25.65 -8.34 -7.38
C LEU A 163 26.26 -8.17 -5.98
N ARG A 164 25.47 -7.76 -4.97
CA ARG A 164 25.95 -7.67 -3.58
C ARG A 164 26.35 -9.02 -2.99
N ARG A 165 25.71 -10.11 -3.44
CA ARG A 165 26.08 -11.49 -3.07
C ARG A 165 27.26 -12.04 -3.88
N ASN A 166 27.87 -11.23 -4.77
CA ASN A 166 28.88 -11.65 -5.74
C ASN A 166 28.40 -12.73 -6.74
N ASN A 167 27.08 -12.88 -6.89
CA ASN A 167 26.47 -13.82 -7.83
C ASN A 167 26.31 -13.18 -9.22
N VAL A 168 27.42 -12.79 -9.85
CA VAL A 168 27.42 -12.05 -11.12
C VAL A 168 26.65 -12.79 -12.23
N ASN A 169 26.82 -14.11 -12.33
CA ASN A 169 26.12 -14.93 -13.33
C ASN A 169 24.59 -14.85 -13.20
N ALA A 170 24.07 -14.88 -11.96
CA ALA A 170 22.65 -14.75 -11.70
C ALA A 170 22.16 -13.33 -12.05
N ALA A 171 22.93 -12.31 -11.67
CA ALA A 171 22.63 -10.91 -12.00
C ALA A 171 22.54 -10.70 -13.52
N VAL A 172 23.52 -11.20 -14.29
CA VAL A 172 23.54 -11.13 -15.76
C VAL A 172 22.34 -11.86 -16.38
N GLY A 173 21.96 -13.02 -15.84
CA GLY A 173 20.75 -13.74 -16.27
C GLY A 173 19.50 -12.88 -16.17
N ILE A 174 19.29 -12.24 -15.01
CA ILE A 174 18.13 -11.37 -14.77
C ILE A 174 18.17 -10.13 -15.66
N MET A 175 19.34 -9.51 -15.87
CA MET A 175 19.47 -8.36 -16.78
C MET A 175 19.06 -8.73 -18.21
N ARG A 176 19.47 -9.91 -18.70
CA ARG A 176 19.06 -10.39 -20.04
C ARG A 176 17.56 -10.62 -20.13
N GLU A 177 16.93 -11.14 -19.07
CA GLU A 177 15.47 -11.26 -19.02
C GLU A 177 14.78 -9.89 -19.07
N VAL A 178 15.33 -8.87 -18.40
CA VAL A 178 14.79 -7.50 -18.46
C VAL A 178 14.86 -6.93 -19.87
N LEU A 179 15.97 -7.15 -20.59
CA LEU A 179 16.11 -6.68 -21.97
C LEU A 179 15.21 -7.41 -22.97
N GLY A 180 14.90 -8.68 -22.71
CA GLY A 180 13.95 -9.45 -23.50
C GLY A 180 12.47 -9.15 -23.20
N ASP A 181 12.16 -8.49 -22.07
CA ASP A 181 10.80 -8.18 -21.66
C ASP A 181 10.34 -6.83 -22.24
N THR A 182 9.52 -6.88 -23.29
CA THR A 182 8.99 -5.69 -23.98
C THR A 182 8.04 -4.85 -23.12
N ALA A 183 7.55 -5.39 -22.00
CA ALA A 183 6.74 -4.66 -21.04
C ALA A 183 7.58 -3.87 -20.02
N SER A 184 8.91 -4.05 -20.00
CA SER A 184 9.78 -3.27 -19.12
C SER A 184 9.89 -1.82 -19.57
N SER A 185 9.92 -0.90 -18.60
CA SER A 185 10.07 0.52 -18.91
C SER A 185 11.41 0.83 -19.59
N PRO A 186 11.50 1.90 -20.41
CA PRO A 186 12.75 2.30 -21.05
C PRO A 186 13.90 2.55 -20.07
N GLU A 187 13.60 3.11 -18.90
CA GLU A 187 14.57 3.38 -17.83
C GLU A 187 15.17 2.08 -17.29
N VAL A 188 14.31 1.10 -17.00
CA VAL A 188 14.73 -0.19 -16.43
C VAL A 188 15.62 -0.96 -17.42
N ARG A 189 15.24 -0.94 -18.70
CA ARG A 189 16.07 -1.52 -19.76
C ARG A 189 17.42 -0.82 -19.88
N ARG A 190 17.45 0.53 -19.86
CA ARG A 190 18.69 1.30 -19.95
C ARG A 190 19.63 0.99 -18.78
N THR A 191 19.11 0.83 -17.56
CA THR A 191 19.90 0.39 -16.40
C THR A 191 20.51 -0.99 -16.65
N ALA A 192 19.71 -1.95 -17.10
CA ALA A 192 20.19 -3.31 -17.39
C ALA A 192 21.24 -3.34 -18.51
N GLU A 193 21.07 -2.56 -19.59
CA GLU A 193 22.06 -2.42 -20.67
C GLU A 193 23.39 -1.88 -20.15
N ASN A 194 23.35 -0.82 -19.33
CA ASN A 194 24.55 -0.21 -18.76
C ASN A 194 25.29 -1.18 -17.84
N LEU A 195 24.56 -1.89 -16.97
CA LEU A 195 25.16 -2.86 -16.05
C LEU A 195 25.72 -4.05 -16.81
N LEU A 196 25.03 -4.57 -17.84
CA LEU A 196 25.55 -5.66 -18.64
C LEU A 196 26.90 -5.31 -19.25
N ARG A 197 27.06 -4.12 -19.84
CA ARG A 197 28.36 -3.69 -20.39
C ARG A 197 29.51 -3.71 -19.39
N VAL A 198 29.23 -3.58 -18.10
CA VAL A 198 30.25 -3.62 -17.04
C VAL A 198 30.54 -5.05 -16.57
N TYR A 199 29.54 -5.93 -16.59
CA TYR A 199 29.60 -7.26 -15.97
C TYR A 199 29.59 -8.43 -16.98
N SER A 200 29.50 -8.17 -18.27
CA SER A 200 29.55 -9.18 -19.34
C SER A 200 30.88 -9.25 -20.08
N ASP A 201 31.82 -8.36 -19.75
CA ASP A 201 33.21 -8.39 -20.20
C ASP A 201 34.09 -9.16 -19.20
#